data_AF-A0A813IL01-F1
#
_entry.id   AF-A0A813IL01-F1
#
_cell.length_a   1.000
_cell.length_b   1.000
_cell.length_c   1.000
_cell.angle_alpha   90.00
_cell.angle_beta   90.00
_cell.angle_gamma   90.00
#
_symmetry.space_group_name_H-M   'P 1'
#
loop_
_entity.id
_entity.type
_entity.pdbx_description
1 polymer ?
#
loop_
_entity_poly.entity_id
_entity_poly.type
_entity_poly.pdbx_seq_one_letter_code
_entity_poly.pdbx_strand_id
1 'polypeptide(L)'
;VCPPCVEVVPCPGKGNGLFAKEAFSEGDVLFEENPVCGTAILMFSEKERAAAHCAHCTVHLGTGAEAESCPRHCGLRYCSKECLGEAWWAHHAILCSAVNPAYVAYEEHARECSNEYYILAARALAGLRHKGDDSSALHSAPWSGYASPLWWETMRRPVYGGSSSSSSSQSDCEAQTTWGSCPASAKGSSDDGGGSSMDRFFQSTVQAQTAETASLLLAALEADIDGNSTDPKCRGHQLLQGVEGLGRLVGLLRVNALGVMASPSPGEEGQSEPEEAPKEGAGSSDGLVRGMAMYAVASAMNHDATPNCYVASDPYAPVRCIVKAMRPIALGEEISIDYLQSAPFSAKERQAILENQYGIPSELSCT
;
A
#
# COMPACT_ATOMS: atom_id res chain seq x y z
N VAL A 1 9.47 -12.78 -11.40
CA VAL A 1 9.83 -13.05 -12.81
C VAL A 1 8.73 -12.43 -13.65
N CYS A 2 9.06 -11.64 -14.66
CA CYS A 2 8.06 -11.05 -15.56
C CYS A 2 7.36 -12.17 -16.34
N PRO A 3 6.01 -12.22 -16.40
CA PRO A 3 5.28 -13.18 -17.22
C PRO A 3 5.72 -13.10 -18.69
N PRO A 4 5.78 -14.22 -19.43
CA PRO A 4 6.33 -14.24 -20.79
C PRO A 4 5.52 -13.43 -21.81
N CYS A 5 4.24 -13.19 -21.52
CA CYS A 5 3.27 -12.47 -22.34
C CYS A 5 3.36 -10.93 -22.20
N VAL A 6 4.19 -10.42 -21.27
CA VAL A 6 4.39 -8.98 -21.05
C VAL A 6 5.86 -8.65 -20.83
N GLU A 7 6.23 -7.38 -21.03
CA GLU A 7 7.55 -6.86 -20.69
C GLU A 7 7.49 -5.50 -20.02
N VAL A 8 8.42 -5.27 -19.10
CA VAL A 8 8.64 -3.96 -18.48
C VAL A 8 9.65 -3.19 -19.33
N VAL A 9 9.26 -2.01 -19.83
CA VAL A 9 10.06 -1.16 -20.72
C VAL A 9 10.23 0.22 -20.09
N PRO A 10 11.44 0.80 -20.02
CA PRO A 10 11.62 2.19 -19.61
C PRO A 10 10.95 3.17 -20.60
N CYS A 11 10.07 4.01 -20.08
CA CYS A 11 9.32 5.02 -20.82
C CYS A 11 9.80 6.43 -20.44
N PRO A 12 10.39 7.20 -21.37
CA PRO A 12 10.82 8.58 -21.10
C PRO A 12 9.67 9.43 -20.54
N GLY A 13 9.89 10.04 -19.37
CA GLY A 13 8.90 10.90 -18.70
C GLY A 13 7.79 10.16 -17.92
N LYS A 14 7.67 8.82 -18.04
CA LYS A 14 6.70 8.01 -17.29
C LYS A 14 7.33 7.00 -16.32
N GLY A 15 8.65 6.82 -16.36
CA GLY A 15 9.32 5.80 -15.56
C GLY A 15 9.35 4.47 -16.32
N ASN A 16 8.76 3.42 -15.77
CA ASN A 16 8.59 2.15 -16.49
C ASN A 16 7.15 2.06 -17.03
N GLY A 17 6.97 1.31 -18.11
CA GLY A 17 5.66 0.90 -18.64
C GLY A 17 5.62 -0.61 -18.83
N LEU A 18 4.43 -1.19 -18.79
CA LEU A 18 4.21 -2.60 -19.10
C LEU A 18 3.67 -2.71 -20.53
N PHE A 19 4.21 -3.61 -21.35
CA PHE A 19 3.83 -3.76 -22.76
C PHE A 19 3.46 -5.20 -23.08
N ALA A 20 2.46 -5.37 -23.94
CA ALA A 20 1.98 -6.67 -24.39
C ALA A 20 2.98 -7.32 -25.38
N LYS A 21 3.35 -8.59 -25.14
CA LYS A 21 4.20 -9.39 -26.04
C LYS A 21 3.42 -10.36 -26.94
N GLU A 22 2.10 -10.30 -26.84
CA GLU A 22 1.15 -10.98 -27.70
C GLU A 22 -0.16 -10.17 -27.74
N ALA A 23 -1.09 -10.56 -28.61
CA ALA A 23 -2.41 -9.92 -28.66
C ALA A 23 -3.36 -10.57 -27.66
N PHE A 24 -4.23 -9.77 -27.04
CA PHE A 24 -5.27 -10.22 -26.12
C PHE A 24 -6.66 -9.84 -26.63
N SER A 25 -7.64 -10.68 -26.35
CA SER A 25 -9.05 -10.40 -26.53
C SER A 25 -9.63 -9.72 -25.28
N GLU A 26 -10.76 -9.05 -25.43
CA GLU A 26 -11.52 -8.54 -24.29
C GLU A 26 -11.86 -9.68 -23.31
N GLY A 27 -11.66 -9.44 -22.02
CA GLY A 27 -11.91 -10.42 -20.96
C GLY A 27 -10.77 -11.39 -20.67
N ASP A 28 -9.71 -11.42 -21.50
CA ASP A 28 -8.56 -12.28 -21.27
C ASP A 28 -7.85 -11.92 -19.96
N VAL A 29 -7.39 -12.94 -19.23
CA VAL A 29 -6.44 -12.79 -18.13
C VAL A 29 -5.05 -12.71 -18.74
N LEU A 30 -4.39 -11.56 -18.63
CA LEU A 30 -3.03 -11.37 -19.14
C LEU A 30 -2.05 -12.17 -18.27
N PHE A 31 -2.12 -11.97 -16.96
CA PHE A 31 -1.31 -12.70 -15.98
C PHE A 31 -1.88 -12.57 -14.57
N GLU A 32 -1.38 -13.44 -13.70
CA GLU A 32 -1.62 -13.41 -12.26
C GLU A 32 -0.31 -13.22 -11.52
N GLU A 33 -0.34 -12.46 -10.43
CA GLU A 33 0.85 -12.15 -9.64
C GLU A 33 0.58 -12.25 -8.14
N ASN A 34 1.49 -12.93 -7.42
CA ASN A 34 1.52 -12.92 -5.96
C ASN A 34 2.31 -11.70 -5.47
N PRO A 35 1.99 -11.15 -4.29
CA PRO A 35 2.59 -9.90 -3.83
C PRO A 35 4.06 -10.09 -3.43
N VAL A 36 4.86 -9.05 -3.62
CA VAL A 36 6.28 -9.04 -3.22
C VAL A 36 6.50 -8.70 -1.76
N CYS A 37 5.59 -7.91 -1.18
CA CYS A 37 5.46 -7.71 0.25
C CYS A 37 3.97 -7.79 0.60
N GLY A 38 3.69 -8.61 1.61
CA GLY A 38 2.35 -9.14 1.90
C GLY A 38 1.33 -8.08 2.30
N THR A 39 0.11 -8.52 2.58
CA THR A 39 -1.03 -7.62 2.71
C THR A 39 -1.24 -7.07 4.11
N ALA A 40 -1.12 -5.75 4.29
CA ALA A 40 -1.64 -5.10 5.48
C ALA A 40 -3.16 -4.98 5.32
N ILE A 41 -3.93 -5.62 6.21
CA ILE A 41 -5.36 -5.32 6.33
C ILE A 41 -5.44 -3.85 6.82
N LEU A 42 -6.15 -3.00 6.06
CA LEU A 42 -6.23 -1.55 6.25
C LEU A 42 -7.20 -1.18 7.37
N MET A 43 -6.92 -1.54 8.62
CA MET A 43 -7.96 -1.49 9.65
C MET A 43 -7.41 -1.16 11.04
N PHE A 44 -6.64 -0.07 11.18
CA PHE A 44 -6.39 0.47 12.52
C PHE A 44 -7.70 0.80 13.26
N SER A 45 -8.74 1.19 12.51
CA SER A 45 -10.08 1.53 13.01
C SER A 45 -11.07 0.36 13.04
N GLU A 46 -10.76 -0.80 12.44
CA GLU A 46 -11.71 -1.93 12.32
C GLU A 46 -11.06 -3.25 12.78
N LYS A 47 -10.50 -3.22 13.99
CA LYS A 47 -9.70 -4.31 14.57
C LYS A 47 -10.46 -5.65 14.60
N GLU A 48 -11.75 -5.63 14.92
CA GLU A 48 -12.59 -6.83 14.96
C GLU A 48 -12.73 -7.46 13.56
N ARG A 49 -12.93 -6.64 12.53
CA ARG A 49 -12.98 -7.11 11.13
C ARG A 49 -11.64 -7.66 10.69
N ALA A 50 -10.53 -7.01 11.07
CA ALA A 50 -9.19 -7.52 10.76
C ALA A 50 -8.91 -8.89 11.39
N ALA A 51 -9.37 -9.13 12.63
CA ALA A 51 -9.20 -10.39 13.33
C ALA A 51 -9.96 -11.58 12.69
N ALA A 52 -10.98 -11.29 11.88
CA ALA A 52 -11.73 -12.29 11.12
C ALA A 52 -11.03 -12.72 9.81
N HIS A 53 -9.83 -12.21 9.50
CA HIS A 53 -9.13 -12.52 8.26
C HIS A 53 -7.76 -13.15 8.49
N CYS A 54 -7.27 -13.88 7.48
CA CYS A 54 -5.93 -14.41 7.47
C CYS A 54 -4.91 -13.27 7.52
N ALA A 55 -4.00 -13.31 8.50
CA ALA A 55 -2.99 -12.28 8.70
C ALA A 55 -1.93 -12.23 7.57
N HIS A 56 -1.86 -13.28 6.75
CA HIS A 56 -0.97 -13.39 5.59
C HIS A 56 -1.66 -13.03 4.29
N CYS A 57 -2.80 -13.68 4.01
CA CYS A 57 -3.42 -13.65 2.69
C CYS A 57 -4.76 -12.91 2.64
N THR A 58 -5.15 -12.19 3.69
CA THR A 58 -6.40 -11.42 3.82
C THR A 58 -7.71 -12.18 3.54
N VAL A 59 -7.70 -13.50 3.33
CA VAL A 59 -8.96 -14.25 3.12
C VAL A 59 -9.78 -14.25 4.40
N HIS A 60 -11.11 -14.14 4.28
CA HIS A 60 -11.99 -14.21 5.43
C HIS A 60 -11.94 -15.62 6.06
N LEU A 61 -11.69 -15.67 7.37
CA LEU A 61 -11.74 -16.89 8.16
C LEU A 61 -13.18 -17.06 8.64
N GLY A 62 -13.97 -17.84 7.91
CA GLY A 62 -15.38 -18.11 8.23
C GLY A 62 -15.60 -18.51 9.70
N THR A 63 -16.79 -18.26 10.22
CA THR A 63 -17.18 -18.66 11.58
C THR A 63 -17.08 -20.19 11.70
N GLY A 64 -16.23 -20.67 12.62
CA GLY A 64 -16.00 -22.10 12.83
C GLY A 64 -15.08 -22.80 11.82
N ALA A 65 -14.51 -22.08 10.84
CA ALA A 65 -13.48 -22.65 9.96
C ALA A 65 -12.21 -22.98 10.78
N GLU A 66 -11.62 -24.15 10.51
CA GLU A 66 -10.29 -24.48 11.03
C GLU A 66 -9.30 -23.45 10.51
N ALA A 67 -8.62 -22.75 11.42
CA ALA A 67 -7.60 -21.78 11.09
C ALA A 67 -6.39 -22.04 12.00
N GLU A 68 -5.22 -21.93 11.41
CA GLU A 68 -3.96 -22.04 12.14
C GLU A 68 -3.76 -20.78 12.98
N SER A 69 -3.25 -20.94 14.19
CA SER A 69 -2.95 -19.82 15.09
C SER A 69 -1.45 -19.66 15.24
N CYS A 70 -0.99 -18.43 15.48
CA CYS A 70 0.41 -18.20 15.80
C CYS A 70 0.87 -19.08 16.99
N PRO A 71 1.99 -19.83 16.85
CA PRO A 71 2.50 -20.70 17.91
C PRO A 71 3.03 -19.92 19.13
N ARG A 72 3.29 -18.62 19.00
CA ARG A 72 3.64 -17.72 20.12
C ARG A 72 2.41 -17.05 20.74
N HIS A 73 1.20 -17.42 20.31
CA HIS A 73 -0.06 -16.96 20.88
C HIS A 73 -0.28 -15.43 20.85
N CYS A 74 0.22 -14.75 19.82
CA CYS A 74 0.00 -13.30 19.65
C CYS A 74 -1.41 -12.91 19.20
N GLY A 75 -2.29 -13.89 18.95
CA GLY A 75 -3.68 -13.68 18.52
C GLY A 75 -3.91 -13.64 17.01
N LEU A 76 -2.86 -13.61 16.17
CA LEU A 76 -3.02 -13.68 14.70
C LEU A 76 -3.37 -15.10 14.23
N ARG A 77 -4.21 -15.17 13.19
CA ARG A 77 -4.74 -16.41 12.60
C ARG A 77 -4.44 -16.49 11.10
N TYR A 78 -4.38 -17.71 10.58
CA TYR A 78 -4.01 -18.03 9.20
C TYR A 78 -4.97 -19.09 8.63
N CYS A 79 -5.34 -18.97 7.36
CA CYS A 79 -6.27 -19.91 6.74
C CYS A 79 -5.69 -21.31 6.51
N SER A 80 -4.37 -21.47 6.51
CA SER A 80 -3.70 -22.75 6.29
C SER A 80 -2.29 -22.78 6.91
N LYS A 81 -1.69 -23.97 6.95
CA LYS A 81 -0.30 -24.17 7.39
C LYS A 81 0.69 -23.51 6.45
N GLU A 82 0.38 -23.48 5.16
CA GLU A 82 1.17 -22.79 4.14
C GLU A 82 1.18 -21.29 4.41
N CYS A 83 0.01 -20.66 4.64
CA CYS A 83 -0.06 -19.24 4.99
C CYS A 83 0.66 -18.91 6.30
N LEU A 84 0.54 -19.75 7.33
CA LEU A 84 1.30 -19.59 8.56
C LEU A 84 2.81 -19.70 8.30
N GLY A 85 3.25 -20.72 7.56
CA GLY A 85 4.66 -20.97 7.27
C GLY A 85 5.30 -19.85 6.44
N GLU A 86 4.63 -19.40 5.38
CA GLU A 86 5.07 -18.29 4.55
C GLU A 86 5.14 -16.97 5.34
N ALA A 87 4.11 -16.66 6.13
CA ALA A 87 4.13 -15.47 6.98
C ALA A 87 5.23 -15.54 8.03
N TRP A 88 5.39 -16.69 8.69
CA TRP A 88 6.42 -16.95 9.68
C TRP A 88 7.80 -16.68 9.10
N TRP A 89 8.10 -17.32 7.96
CA TRP A 89 9.34 -17.11 7.25
C TRP A 89 9.48 -15.64 6.83
N ALA A 90 8.53 -15.07 6.11
CA ALA A 90 8.66 -13.73 5.55
C ALA A 90 8.80 -12.64 6.62
N HIS A 91 7.96 -12.61 7.66
CA HIS A 91 7.92 -11.45 8.56
C HIS A 91 7.56 -11.80 10.01
N HIS A 92 6.62 -12.72 10.22
CA HIS A 92 6.02 -12.92 11.53
C HIS A 92 7.00 -13.48 12.57
N ALA A 93 7.99 -14.29 12.19
CA ALA A 93 8.99 -14.78 13.15
C ALA A 93 9.77 -13.67 13.85
N ILE A 94 9.91 -12.48 13.25
CA ILE A 94 10.54 -11.34 13.92
C ILE A 94 9.55 -10.23 14.32
N LEU A 95 8.46 -10.06 13.58
CA LEU A 95 7.44 -9.05 13.86
C LEU A 95 6.28 -9.59 14.72
N CYS A 96 6.53 -10.60 15.55
CA CYS A 96 5.50 -11.18 16.42
C CYS A 96 5.35 -10.33 17.69
N SER A 97 4.17 -9.72 17.88
CA SER A 97 3.87 -8.86 19.04
C SER A 97 3.95 -9.57 20.39
N ALA A 98 3.81 -10.90 20.44
CA ALA A 98 3.94 -11.68 21.68
C ALA A 98 5.37 -11.71 22.25
N VAL A 99 6.39 -11.47 21.40
CA VAL A 99 7.81 -11.64 21.78
C VAL A 99 8.69 -10.47 21.38
N ASN A 100 8.19 -9.51 20.60
CA ASN A 100 8.94 -8.34 20.16
C ASN A 100 8.29 -7.03 20.66
N PRO A 101 8.65 -6.55 21.86
CA PRO A 101 8.14 -5.28 22.40
C PRO A 101 8.48 -4.07 21.53
N ALA A 102 9.61 -4.09 20.81
CA ALA A 102 9.97 -3.01 19.90
C ALA A 102 9.03 -2.95 18.68
N TYR A 103 8.59 -4.11 18.17
CA TYR A 103 7.55 -4.16 17.15
C TYR A 103 6.18 -3.69 17.67
N VAL A 104 5.83 -3.99 18.92
CA VAL A 104 4.60 -3.45 19.53
C VAL A 104 4.62 -1.92 19.56
N ALA A 105 5.72 -1.31 19.99
CA ALA A 105 5.88 0.15 19.96
C ALA A 105 5.83 0.71 18.53
N TYR A 106 6.42 0.02 17.55
CA TYR A 106 6.36 0.40 16.15
C TYR A 106 4.93 0.34 15.58
N GLU A 107 4.19 -0.73 15.87
CA GLU A 107 2.81 -0.92 15.41
C GLU A 107 1.87 0.13 16.03
N GLU A 108 2.07 0.45 17.30
CA GLU A 108 1.36 1.54 18.00
C GLU A 108 1.65 2.90 17.36
N HIS A 109 2.92 3.22 17.09
CA HIS A 109 3.30 4.44 16.39
C HIS A 109 2.67 4.53 14.98
N ALA A 110 2.66 3.42 14.24
CA ALA A 110 2.03 3.37 12.92
C ALA A 110 0.51 3.65 12.99
N ARG A 111 -0.15 3.13 14.02
CA ARG A 111 -1.56 3.37 14.32
C ARG A 111 -1.81 4.85 14.67
N GLU A 112 -0.98 5.44 15.52
CA GLU A 112 -1.09 6.86 15.90
C GLU A 112 -0.87 7.79 14.71
N CYS A 113 0.05 7.42 13.82
CA CYS A 113 0.28 8.11 12.55
C CYS A 113 -0.84 7.90 11.52
N SER A 114 -1.75 6.95 11.75
CA SER A 114 -2.75 6.48 10.77
C SER A 114 -2.12 6.19 9.41
N ASN A 115 -1.02 5.42 9.41
CA ASN A 115 -0.23 5.15 8.21
C ASN A 115 0.15 3.66 8.09
N GLU A 116 -0.67 2.92 7.35
CA GLU A 116 -0.51 1.48 7.13
C GLU A 116 0.66 1.14 6.20
N TYR A 117 1.21 2.11 5.45
CA TYR A 117 2.42 1.89 4.67
C TYR A 117 3.61 1.51 5.57
N TYR A 118 3.60 1.93 6.84
CA TYR A 118 4.60 1.50 7.82
C TYR A 118 4.52 0.00 8.09
N ILE A 119 3.32 -0.58 8.18
CA ILE A 119 3.16 -2.04 8.36
C ILE A 119 3.68 -2.80 7.13
N LEU A 120 3.38 -2.30 5.92
CA LEU A 120 3.94 -2.87 4.68
C LEU A 120 5.47 -2.75 4.64
N ALA A 121 6.03 -1.60 5.01
CA ALA A 121 7.47 -1.35 5.04
C ALA A 121 8.18 -2.31 6.01
N ALA A 122 7.63 -2.52 7.21
CA ALA A 122 8.17 -3.45 8.18
C ALA A 122 8.18 -4.89 7.65
N ARG A 123 7.06 -5.34 7.07
CA ARG A 123 6.96 -6.68 6.46
C ARG A 123 7.92 -6.86 5.28
N ALA A 124 8.04 -5.84 4.44
CA ALA A 124 8.94 -5.82 3.29
C ALA A 124 10.40 -5.99 3.72
N LEU A 125 10.88 -5.17 4.67
CA LEU A 125 12.24 -5.24 5.18
C LEU A 125 12.50 -6.53 5.96
N ALA A 126 11.53 -6.98 6.76
CA ALA A 126 11.63 -8.26 7.44
C ALA A 126 11.83 -9.41 6.45
N GLY A 127 11.11 -9.43 5.32
CA GLY A 127 11.26 -10.45 4.28
C GLY A 127 12.62 -10.47 3.61
N LEU A 128 13.28 -9.31 3.49
CA LEU A 128 14.61 -9.20 2.90
C LEU A 128 15.72 -9.81 3.77
N ARG A 129 15.47 -10.09 5.06
CA ARG A 129 16.45 -10.76 5.95
C ARG A 129 16.83 -12.18 5.53
N HIS A 130 16.12 -12.76 4.56
CA HIS A 130 16.47 -14.08 4.03
C HIS A 130 17.30 -14.01 2.76
N LYS A 131 17.42 -12.83 2.15
CA LYS A 131 18.36 -12.61 1.04
C LYS A 131 19.76 -12.52 1.63
N GLY A 132 20.70 -13.32 1.13
CA GLY A 132 22.04 -13.51 1.71
C GLY A 132 22.84 -12.22 1.90
N ASP A 133 24.01 -12.33 2.53
CA ASP A 133 24.93 -11.26 2.97
C ASP A 133 25.48 -10.32 1.88
N ASP A 134 24.98 -10.44 0.66
CA ASP A 134 25.41 -9.58 -0.42
C ASP A 134 24.78 -8.19 -0.21
N SER A 135 25.63 -7.16 -0.14
CA SER A 135 25.23 -5.74 -0.11
C SER A 135 24.25 -5.34 -1.24
N SER A 136 24.07 -6.22 -2.22
CA SER A 136 23.06 -6.19 -3.28
C SER A 136 21.64 -6.58 -2.83
N ALA A 137 21.37 -7.00 -1.59
CA ALA A 137 20.05 -7.47 -1.16
C ALA A 137 18.93 -6.44 -1.40
N LEU A 138 19.23 -5.15 -1.20
CA LEU A 138 18.31 -4.04 -1.51
C LEU A 138 18.28 -3.73 -3.02
N HIS A 139 19.43 -3.81 -3.70
CA HIS A 139 19.51 -3.68 -5.17
C HIS A 139 18.85 -4.84 -5.92
N SER A 140 18.61 -5.96 -5.25
CA SER A 140 17.87 -7.13 -5.72
C SER A 140 16.51 -7.24 -5.07
N ALA A 141 16.07 -6.24 -4.29
CA ALA A 141 14.72 -6.19 -3.77
C ALA A 141 13.74 -6.28 -4.95
N PRO A 142 12.59 -6.95 -4.81
CA PRO A 142 11.68 -7.13 -5.95
C PRO A 142 11.21 -5.81 -6.59
N TRP A 143 11.29 -4.71 -5.84
CA TRP A 143 10.96 -3.36 -6.28
C TRP A 143 12.18 -2.52 -6.71
N SER A 144 13.37 -3.13 -6.85
CA SER A 144 14.55 -2.46 -7.37
C SER A 144 14.28 -2.00 -8.81
N GLY A 145 14.37 -0.69 -9.07
CA GLY A 145 14.13 -0.10 -10.39
C GLY A 145 12.85 0.72 -10.51
N TYR A 146 11.99 0.70 -9.48
CA TYR A 146 10.89 1.66 -9.39
C TYR A 146 11.34 3.00 -8.83
N ALA A 147 10.67 4.07 -9.28
CA ALA A 147 10.85 5.39 -8.71
C ALA A 147 10.51 5.36 -7.22
N SER A 148 11.47 5.78 -6.40
CA SER A 148 11.35 5.82 -4.94
C SER A 148 11.90 7.15 -4.42
N PRO A 149 11.29 8.28 -4.82
CA PRO A 149 11.64 9.57 -4.26
C PRO A 149 11.34 9.59 -2.76
N LEU A 150 11.99 10.49 -2.02
CA LEU A 150 11.69 10.65 -0.62
C LEU A 150 10.26 11.16 -0.48
N TRP A 151 9.44 10.46 0.29
CA TRP A 151 8.01 10.78 0.34
C TRP A 151 7.74 12.19 0.88
N TRP A 152 8.57 12.74 1.77
CA TRP A 152 8.44 14.15 2.19
C TRP A 152 8.71 15.16 1.07
N GLU A 153 9.44 14.79 0.01
CA GLU A 153 9.66 15.68 -1.14
C GLU A 153 8.46 15.66 -2.10
N THR A 154 7.70 14.56 -2.10
CA THR A 154 6.57 14.34 -3.03
C THR A 154 5.20 14.56 -2.39
N MET A 155 5.08 14.38 -1.07
CA MET A 155 3.86 14.64 -0.35
C MET A 155 3.56 16.13 -0.33
N ARG A 156 2.33 16.46 -0.68
CA ARG A 156 1.82 17.82 -0.62
C ARG A 156 1.04 18.02 0.67
N ARG A 157 1.23 19.17 1.28
CA ARG A 157 0.44 19.59 2.45
C ARG A 157 -1.04 19.67 2.04
N PRO A 158 -1.97 19.09 2.82
CA PRO A 158 -3.39 19.30 2.59
C PRO A 158 -3.74 20.79 2.62
N VAL A 159 -4.47 21.25 1.59
CA VAL A 159 -5.00 22.60 1.54
C VAL A 159 -6.49 22.52 1.89
N TYR A 160 -6.79 22.68 3.17
CA TYR A 160 -8.18 22.86 3.59
C TYR A 160 -8.68 24.18 2.99
N GLY A 161 -9.85 24.14 2.34
CA GLY A 161 -10.45 25.32 1.72
C GLY A 161 -10.47 26.48 2.71
N GLY A 162 -9.86 27.59 2.32
CA GLY A 162 -9.66 28.73 3.21
C GLY A 162 -10.98 29.24 3.77
N SER A 163 -11.02 29.46 5.07
CA SER A 163 -12.02 30.31 5.71
C SER A 163 -11.91 31.71 5.12
N SER A 164 -12.65 31.99 4.06
CA SER A 164 -13.05 33.37 3.79
C SER A 164 -13.95 33.78 4.95
N SER A 165 -13.47 34.74 5.74
CA SER A 165 -14.26 35.42 6.76
C SER A 165 -15.45 36.11 6.10
N SER A 166 -16.57 35.40 5.98
CA SER A 166 -17.89 35.98 5.76
C SER A 166 -18.91 35.09 6.46
N SER A 167 -19.45 35.64 7.53
CA SER A 167 -20.54 35.09 8.34
C SER A 167 -21.77 34.74 7.50
N SER A 168 -22.15 33.47 7.41
CA SER A 168 -23.54 33.01 7.38
C SER A 168 -23.60 31.49 7.60
N SER A 169 -24.68 31.07 8.23
CA SER A 169 -24.87 29.83 8.97
C SER A 169 -25.15 28.58 8.11
N GLN A 170 -24.78 27.43 8.69
CA GLN A 170 -25.40 26.09 8.65
C GLN A 170 -24.82 24.94 7.79
N SER A 171 -24.62 23.85 8.55
CA SER A 171 -24.71 22.39 8.33
C SER A 171 -23.57 21.63 7.64
N ASP A 172 -22.75 21.02 8.51
CA ASP A 172 -22.45 19.59 8.67
C ASP A 172 -21.97 18.76 7.47
N CYS A 173 -20.66 18.52 7.44
CA CYS A 173 -20.09 17.18 7.18
C CYS A 173 -18.81 17.00 8.01
N GLU A 174 -18.87 16.12 9.00
CA GLU A 174 -17.74 15.75 9.84
C GLU A 174 -16.90 14.66 9.14
N ALA A 175 -15.64 14.97 8.85
CA ALA A 175 -14.59 13.97 8.72
C ALA A 175 -13.49 14.37 9.71
N GLN A 176 -13.55 13.79 10.90
CA GLN A 176 -12.55 13.95 11.95
C GLN A 176 -11.24 13.27 11.50
N THR A 177 -10.22 14.06 11.21
CA THR A 177 -8.82 13.64 11.32
C THR A 177 -8.13 14.61 12.28
N THR A 178 -7.85 14.13 13.48
CA THR A 178 -7.21 14.88 14.55
C THR A 178 -5.70 14.94 14.30
N TRP A 179 -5.21 16.06 13.76
CA TRP A 179 -3.79 16.41 13.85
C TRP A 179 -3.63 17.51 14.89
N GLY A 180 -2.75 17.25 15.86
CA GLY A 180 -2.55 18.03 17.09
C GLY A 180 -2.20 19.51 16.86
N SER A 181 -2.53 20.32 17.86
CA SER A 181 -2.53 21.78 17.87
C SER A 181 -1.16 22.43 17.56
N CYS A 182 -1.16 23.40 16.63
CA CYS A 182 -0.02 24.29 16.36
C CYS A 182 0.20 25.31 17.51
N PRO A 183 1.44 25.62 17.93
CA PRO A 183 1.74 26.82 18.67
C PRO A 183 1.84 28.04 17.73
N ALA A 184 1.37 29.19 18.24
CA ALA A 184 1.17 30.40 17.47
C ALA A 184 2.45 31.21 17.17
N SER A 185 2.46 31.76 15.96
CA SER A 185 3.09 33.03 15.53
C SER A 185 4.61 33.19 15.53
N ALA A 186 5.18 33.32 14.33
CA ALA A 186 6.31 34.22 14.07
C ALA A 186 6.15 34.90 12.70
N LYS A 187 6.13 36.23 12.69
CA LYS A 187 6.08 37.09 11.50
C LYS A 187 7.39 36.98 10.71
N GLY A 188 7.27 36.92 9.39
CA GLY A 188 8.35 36.54 8.48
C GLY A 188 9.34 37.62 8.07
N SER A 189 10.27 37.19 7.22
CA SER A 189 10.89 38.01 6.17
C SER A 189 11.07 37.12 4.93
N SER A 190 10.85 37.74 3.78
CA SER A 190 10.83 37.22 2.42
C SER A 190 12.21 36.83 1.90
N ASP A 191 12.32 35.69 1.21
CA ASP A 191 13.21 35.58 0.05
C ASP A 191 12.86 34.39 -0.87
N ASP A 192 13.28 34.55 -2.13
CA ASP A 192 12.97 33.83 -3.36
C ASP A 192 13.20 32.30 -3.38
N GLY A 193 12.39 31.60 -4.18
CA GLY A 193 12.63 30.23 -4.64
C GLY A 193 12.29 29.11 -3.66
N GLY A 194 11.16 28.44 -3.87
CA GLY A 194 10.88 27.12 -3.29
C GLY A 194 9.95 27.13 -2.07
N GLY A 195 8.72 26.67 -2.29
CA GLY A 195 7.70 26.31 -1.27
C GLY A 195 7.25 27.47 -0.36
N SER A 196 5.95 27.57 -0.06
CA SER A 196 5.54 28.46 1.03
C SER A 196 6.23 28.03 2.34
N SER A 197 6.43 28.95 3.30
CA SER A 197 6.99 28.63 4.62
C SER A 197 6.28 27.43 5.29
N MET A 198 4.97 27.32 5.08
CA MET A 198 4.15 26.20 5.54
C MET A 198 4.47 24.86 4.85
N ASP A 199 4.85 24.88 3.57
CA ASP A 199 5.20 23.66 2.85
C ASP A 199 6.54 23.13 3.33
N ARG A 200 7.54 24.00 3.54
CA ARG A 200 8.83 23.58 4.15
C ARG A 200 8.64 23.03 5.56
N PHE A 201 7.78 23.67 6.35
CA PHE A 201 7.42 23.18 7.68
C PHE A 201 6.76 21.80 7.63
N PHE A 202 5.82 21.60 6.70
CA PHE A 202 5.18 20.31 6.48
C PHE A 202 6.20 19.23 6.09
N GLN A 203 7.07 19.51 5.11
CA GLN A 203 8.13 18.58 4.71
C GLN A 203 9.03 18.19 5.87
N SER A 204 9.48 19.17 6.67
CA SER A 204 10.29 18.94 7.88
C SER A 204 9.56 18.08 8.90
N THR A 205 8.25 18.29 9.08
CA THR A 205 7.42 17.49 10.01
C THR A 205 7.33 16.03 9.54
N VAL A 206 7.07 15.80 8.25
CA VAL A 206 7.03 14.45 7.67
C VAL A 206 8.39 13.76 7.79
N GLN A 207 9.48 14.49 7.56
CA GLN A 207 10.83 13.97 7.71
C GLN A 207 11.14 13.58 9.17
N ALA A 208 10.77 14.43 10.14
CA ALA A 208 10.95 14.15 11.57
C ALA A 208 10.15 12.92 12.01
N GLN A 209 8.88 12.82 11.62
CA GLN A 209 8.04 11.63 11.87
C GLN A 209 8.67 10.38 11.24
N THR A 210 9.24 10.48 10.03
CA THR A 210 9.93 9.35 9.40
C THR A 210 11.17 8.94 10.20
N ALA A 211 11.94 9.89 10.73
CA ALA A 211 13.13 9.58 11.52
C ALA A 211 12.81 8.80 12.81
N GLU A 212 11.74 9.20 13.51
CA GLU A 212 11.21 8.47 14.66
C GLU A 212 10.74 7.07 14.25
N THR A 213 9.95 6.98 13.17
CA THR A 213 9.46 5.70 12.63
C THR A 213 10.60 4.75 12.25
N ALA A 214 11.66 5.27 11.62
CA ALA A 214 12.84 4.50 11.23
C ALA A 214 13.57 3.94 12.45
N SER A 215 13.69 4.74 13.52
CA SER A 215 14.34 4.32 14.76
C SER A 215 13.57 3.17 15.44
N LEU A 216 12.24 3.27 15.50
CA LEU A 216 11.37 2.22 16.02
C LEU A 216 11.44 0.94 15.16
N LEU A 217 11.41 1.09 13.83
CA LEU A 217 11.48 -0.06 12.92
C LEU A 217 12.81 -0.80 13.05
N LEU A 218 13.91 -0.05 13.14
CA LEU A 218 15.23 -0.60 13.32
C LEU A 218 15.31 -1.45 14.60
N ALA A 219 14.81 -0.91 15.72
CA ALA A 219 14.74 -1.64 16.98
C ALA A 219 13.90 -2.92 16.85
N ALA A 220 12.79 -2.89 16.10
CA ALA A 220 11.96 -4.05 15.84
C ALA A 220 12.67 -5.11 14.99
N LEU A 221 13.41 -4.70 13.96
CA LEU A 221 14.14 -5.61 13.05
C LEU A 221 15.37 -6.24 13.71
N GLU A 222 15.98 -5.58 14.70
CA GLU A 222 17.20 -6.02 15.40
C GLU A 222 16.91 -6.67 16.76
N ALA A 223 15.65 -6.90 17.09
CA ALA A 223 15.26 -7.56 18.33
C ALA A 223 15.78 -9.01 18.38
N ASP A 224 16.52 -9.34 19.43
CA ASP A 224 17.01 -10.72 19.68
C ASP A 224 15.88 -11.57 20.29
N ILE A 225 15.03 -12.10 19.42
CA ILE A 225 13.80 -12.80 19.81
C ILE A 225 14.07 -14.24 20.25
N ASP A 226 15.03 -14.91 19.61
CA ASP A 226 15.31 -16.33 19.84
C ASP A 226 16.56 -16.54 20.71
N GLY A 227 17.20 -15.48 21.22
CA GLY A 227 18.37 -15.53 22.11
C GLY A 227 19.61 -16.18 21.50
N ASN A 228 19.58 -16.39 20.17
CA ASN A 228 20.56 -17.13 19.38
C ASN A 228 21.31 -16.22 18.41
N SER A 229 21.22 -14.89 18.57
CA SER A 229 21.74 -13.95 17.58
C SER A 229 23.28 -14.01 17.49
N THR A 230 23.76 -14.77 16.50
CA THR A 230 25.07 -14.58 15.86
C THR A 230 24.98 -13.60 14.68
N ASP A 231 23.77 -13.14 14.34
CA ASP A 231 23.50 -12.23 13.23
C ASP A 231 23.86 -10.81 13.69
N PRO A 232 24.83 -10.12 13.05
CA PRO A 232 25.27 -8.83 13.52
C PRO A 232 24.09 -7.85 13.55
N LYS A 233 23.98 -7.07 14.64
CA LYS A 233 23.13 -5.88 14.79
C LYS A 233 23.31 -4.81 13.68
N CYS A 234 24.01 -5.15 12.61
CA CYS A 234 24.29 -4.33 11.44
C CYS A 234 23.30 -4.61 10.30
N ARG A 235 22.56 -5.73 10.32
CA ARG A 235 21.71 -6.11 9.18
C ARG A 235 20.44 -5.28 9.06
N GLY A 236 19.80 -4.93 10.19
CA GLY A 236 18.66 -4.01 10.20
C GLY A 236 19.06 -2.64 9.64
N HIS A 237 20.19 -2.10 10.10
CA HIS A 237 20.77 -0.87 9.58
C HIS A 237 21.05 -0.93 8.06
N GLN A 238 21.63 -2.02 7.57
CA GLN A 238 21.92 -2.21 6.14
C GLN A 238 20.64 -2.27 5.28
N LEU A 239 19.60 -2.94 5.77
CA LEU A 239 18.33 -3.08 5.06
C LEU A 239 17.53 -1.76 5.07
N LEU A 240 17.47 -1.08 6.21
CA LEU A 240 16.70 0.15 6.36
C LEU A 240 17.38 1.35 5.70
N GLN A 241 18.72 1.41 5.70
CA GLN A 241 19.51 2.54 5.21
C GLN A 241 19.11 3.88 5.87
N GLY A 242 18.77 3.84 7.15
CA GLY A 242 18.38 5.02 7.94
C GLY A 242 17.06 5.65 7.50
N VAL A 243 16.91 6.96 7.80
CA VAL A 243 15.67 7.70 7.53
C VAL A 243 15.36 7.79 6.03
N GLU A 244 16.38 7.92 5.19
CA GLU A 244 16.19 8.01 3.74
C GLU A 244 15.68 6.70 3.15
N GLY A 245 16.24 5.55 3.54
CA GLY A 245 15.77 4.28 3.00
C GLY A 245 14.33 3.97 3.39
N LEU A 246 13.91 4.29 4.63
CA LEU A 246 12.48 4.23 4.99
C LEU A 246 11.65 5.23 4.17
N GLY A 247 12.10 6.47 4.04
CA GLY A 247 11.41 7.50 3.28
C GLY A 247 11.18 7.14 1.81
N ARG A 248 12.16 6.48 1.18
CA ARG A 248 12.07 5.95 -0.18
C ARG A 248 11.12 4.78 -0.28
N LEU A 249 11.17 3.85 0.67
CA LEU A 249 10.27 2.69 0.70
C LEU A 249 8.80 3.12 0.90
N VAL A 250 8.54 4.08 1.78
CA VAL A 250 7.19 4.62 1.98
C VAL A 250 6.72 5.38 0.73
N GLY A 251 7.60 6.17 0.10
CA GLY A 251 7.28 6.86 -1.16
C GLY A 251 6.92 5.89 -2.28
N LEU A 252 7.69 4.81 -2.39
CA LEU A 252 7.43 3.70 -3.31
C LEU A 252 6.08 3.03 -3.02
N LEU A 253 5.80 2.66 -1.77
CA LEU A 253 4.54 2.02 -1.38
C LEU A 253 3.33 2.92 -1.69
N ARG A 254 3.43 4.22 -1.41
CA ARG A 254 2.35 5.20 -1.62
C ARG A 254 1.88 5.30 -3.08
N VAL A 255 2.74 5.00 -4.05
CA VAL A 255 2.40 5.14 -5.48
C VAL A 255 2.27 3.79 -6.20
N ASN A 256 2.51 2.67 -5.51
CA ASN A 256 2.51 1.34 -6.12
C ASN A 256 1.66 0.30 -5.37
N ALA A 257 1.30 0.54 -4.10
CA ALA A 257 0.46 -0.38 -3.36
C ALA A 257 -0.95 -0.40 -3.96
N LEU A 258 -1.41 -1.59 -4.33
CA LEU A 258 -2.75 -1.81 -4.86
C LEU A 258 -3.67 -2.31 -3.75
N GLY A 259 -4.91 -1.83 -3.78
CA GLY A 259 -5.96 -2.31 -2.90
C GLY A 259 -6.29 -3.77 -3.20
N VAL A 260 -6.39 -4.59 -2.16
CA VAL A 260 -6.91 -5.96 -2.25
C VAL A 260 -8.28 -6.02 -1.59
N MET A 261 -9.22 -6.76 -2.17
CA MET A 261 -10.57 -6.89 -1.64
C MET A 261 -10.86 -8.35 -1.33
N ALA A 262 -11.29 -8.62 -0.09
CA ALA A 262 -11.76 -9.93 0.33
C ALA A 262 -13.28 -9.92 0.49
N SER A 263 -13.95 -10.94 -0.06
CA SER A 263 -15.38 -11.15 0.19
C SER A 263 -15.60 -11.66 1.61
N PRO A 264 -16.65 -11.22 2.31
CA PRO A 264 -17.18 -12.00 3.44
C PRO A 264 -17.58 -13.40 2.92
N SER A 265 -17.47 -14.41 3.79
CA SER A 265 -17.60 -15.83 3.43
C SER A 265 -18.80 -16.16 2.52
N PRO A 266 -18.72 -17.20 1.66
CA PRO A 266 -19.82 -17.65 0.78
C PRO A 266 -21.02 -18.32 1.52
N GLY A 267 -21.35 -17.88 2.74
CA GLY A 267 -22.44 -18.43 3.54
C GLY A 267 -23.30 -17.40 4.26
N GLU A 268 -23.02 -16.10 4.08
CA GLU A 268 -23.84 -15.00 4.60
C GLU A 268 -24.64 -14.28 3.49
N GLU A 269 -24.70 -14.87 2.30
CA GLU A 269 -25.79 -14.59 1.36
C GLU A 269 -27.06 -15.19 1.96
N GLY A 270 -27.80 -14.37 2.71
CA GLY A 270 -29.18 -14.64 3.02
C GLY A 270 -29.92 -15.01 1.73
N GLN A 271 -30.81 -15.99 1.85
CA GLN A 271 -31.68 -16.46 0.78
C GLN A 271 -32.34 -15.29 0.03
N SER A 272 -31.76 -14.90 -1.10
CA SER A 272 -32.45 -14.19 -2.17
C SER A 272 -32.01 -14.84 -3.47
N GLU A 273 -33.00 -15.20 -4.29
CA GLU A 273 -32.86 -15.83 -5.60
C GLU A 273 -31.83 -15.10 -6.50
N PRO A 274 -31.29 -15.76 -7.55
CA PRO A 274 -30.30 -15.14 -8.42
C PRO A 274 -30.93 -13.95 -9.17
N GLU A 275 -30.82 -12.76 -8.60
CA GLU A 275 -31.10 -11.53 -9.32
C GLU A 275 -30.00 -11.28 -10.36
N GLU A 276 -30.45 -10.81 -11.51
CA GLU A 276 -29.67 -10.51 -12.70
C GLU A 276 -28.41 -9.68 -12.40
N ALA A 277 -27.41 -9.80 -13.28
CA ALA A 277 -26.15 -9.08 -13.24
C ALA A 277 -26.31 -7.62 -12.75
N PRO A 278 -25.44 -7.12 -11.86
CA PRO A 278 -25.62 -5.81 -11.26
C PRO A 278 -25.70 -4.74 -12.36
N LYS A 279 -26.78 -3.97 -12.36
CA LYS A 279 -26.84 -2.73 -13.15
C LYS A 279 -25.78 -1.78 -12.60
N GLU A 280 -24.88 -1.36 -13.48
CA GLU A 280 -23.85 -0.38 -13.18
C GLU A 280 -24.46 0.88 -12.54
N GLY A 281 -23.97 1.24 -11.36
CA GLY A 281 -24.32 2.50 -10.71
C GLY A 281 -25.39 2.43 -9.62
N ALA A 282 -25.23 1.56 -8.61
CA ALA A 282 -25.59 1.79 -7.21
C ALA A 282 -25.42 0.50 -6.40
N GLY A 283 -24.47 0.45 -5.47
CA GLY A 283 -24.34 -0.67 -4.54
C GLY A 283 -23.25 -0.39 -3.51
N SER A 284 -23.62 -0.29 -2.23
CA SER A 284 -22.71 0.03 -1.14
C SER A 284 -21.64 -1.06 -1.00
N SER A 285 -20.37 -0.68 -0.99
CA SER A 285 -19.23 -1.57 -0.75
C SER A 285 -19.09 -1.96 0.73
N ASP A 286 -20.21 -2.13 1.44
CA ASP A 286 -20.29 -2.04 2.91
C ASP A 286 -19.75 -3.30 3.63
N GLY A 287 -19.46 -4.38 2.88
CA GLY A 287 -19.01 -5.66 3.46
C GLY A 287 -17.55 -6.04 3.17
N LEU A 288 -16.89 -5.45 2.17
CA LEU A 288 -15.57 -5.89 1.72
C LEU A 288 -14.47 -5.40 2.66
N VAL A 289 -13.60 -6.32 3.12
CA VAL A 289 -12.36 -5.91 3.81
C VAL A 289 -11.32 -5.54 2.77
N ARG A 290 -10.71 -4.39 2.99
CA ARG A 290 -9.67 -3.83 2.14
C ARG A 290 -8.31 -4.05 2.79
N GLY A 291 -7.36 -4.52 1.99
CA GLY A 291 -5.95 -4.51 2.34
C GLY A 291 -5.15 -3.78 1.28
N MET A 292 -3.84 -3.74 1.45
CA MET A 292 -2.92 -3.27 0.41
C MET A 292 -1.82 -4.29 0.19
N ALA A 293 -1.44 -4.51 -1.06
CA ALA A 293 -0.27 -5.30 -1.43
C ALA A 293 0.55 -4.59 -2.50
N MET A 294 1.84 -4.92 -2.57
CA MET A 294 2.72 -4.47 -3.64
C MET A 294 3.04 -5.65 -4.57
N TYR A 295 3.13 -5.37 -5.87
CA TYR A 295 3.34 -6.37 -6.92
C TYR A 295 4.50 -5.91 -7.83
N ALA A 296 5.41 -6.79 -8.19
CA ALA A 296 6.63 -6.40 -8.90
C ALA A 296 6.42 -6.14 -10.40
N VAL A 297 5.39 -6.69 -11.01
CA VAL A 297 5.13 -6.51 -12.45
C VAL A 297 3.93 -5.59 -12.64
N ALA A 298 2.86 -5.81 -11.88
CA ALA A 298 1.66 -4.98 -11.99
C ALA A 298 1.92 -3.51 -11.68
N SER A 299 2.87 -3.19 -10.79
CA SER A 299 3.28 -1.81 -10.50
C SER A 299 3.97 -1.08 -11.66
N ALA A 300 4.30 -1.77 -12.77
CA ALA A 300 4.83 -1.12 -13.99
C ALA A 300 3.73 -0.61 -14.95
N MET A 301 2.46 -0.91 -14.71
CA MET A 301 1.37 -0.41 -15.55
C MET A 301 1.15 1.08 -15.26
N ASN A 302 1.13 1.90 -16.32
CA ASN A 302 0.90 3.33 -16.19
C ASN A 302 -0.60 3.66 -16.12
N HIS A 303 -0.89 4.87 -15.65
CA HIS A 303 -2.25 5.41 -15.69
C HIS A 303 -2.70 5.75 -17.11
N ASP A 304 -3.95 5.47 -17.43
CA ASP A 304 -4.69 6.01 -18.57
C ASP A 304 -6.15 6.27 -18.14
N ALA A 305 -6.76 7.36 -18.64
CA ALA A 305 -8.18 7.66 -18.41
C ALA A 305 -9.11 6.75 -19.23
N THR A 306 -8.58 6.16 -20.30
CA THR A 306 -9.21 5.16 -21.17
C THR A 306 -8.41 3.85 -21.14
N PRO A 307 -8.30 3.21 -19.97
CA PRO A 307 -7.40 2.08 -19.78
C PRO A 307 -7.82 0.87 -20.63
N ASN A 308 -6.84 0.02 -20.94
CA ASN A 308 -7.11 -1.25 -21.62
C ASN A 308 -7.15 -2.45 -20.68
N CYS A 309 -6.76 -2.26 -19.42
CA CYS A 309 -6.82 -3.29 -18.38
C CYS A 309 -7.42 -2.76 -17.08
N TYR A 310 -7.83 -3.70 -16.23
CA TYR A 310 -8.09 -3.45 -14.82
C TYR A 310 -7.42 -4.52 -13.97
N VAL A 311 -7.18 -4.19 -12.70
CA VAL A 311 -6.66 -5.14 -11.71
C VAL A 311 -7.83 -5.67 -10.89
N ALA A 312 -8.06 -6.97 -11.00
CA ALA A 312 -8.96 -7.71 -10.12
C ALA A 312 -8.18 -8.37 -8.99
N SER A 313 -8.89 -8.69 -7.91
CA SER A 313 -8.44 -9.63 -6.88
C SER A 313 -9.40 -10.81 -6.84
N ASP A 314 -8.87 -12.01 -6.61
CA ASP A 314 -9.71 -13.18 -6.36
C ASP A 314 -10.28 -13.08 -4.93
N PRO A 315 -11.60 -13.01 -4.72
CA PRO A 315 -12.16 -12.90 -3.37
C PRO A 315 -11.79 -14.08 -2.44
N TYR A 316 -11.40 -15.25 -3.00
CA TYR A 316 -10.96 -16.43 -2.26
C TYR A 316 -9.42 -16.52 -2.13
N ALA A 317 -8.69 -15.76 -2.96
CA ALA A 317 -7.25 -15.56 -2.86
C ALA A 317 -6.90 -14.06 -3.00
N PRO A 318 -7.33 -13.20 -2.05
CA PRO A 318 -7.41 -11.75 -2.27
C PRO A 318 -6.07 -11.05 -2.45
N VAL A 319 -4.98 -11.69 -2.03
CA VAL A 319 -3.63 -11.18 -2.28
C VAL A 319 -3.13 -11.40 -3.69
N ARG A 320 -3.84 -12.19 -4.50
CA ARG A 320 -3.44 -12.44 -5.88
C ARG A 320 -4.01 -11.33 -6.76
N CYS A 321 -3.11 -10.60 -7.39
CA CYS A 321 -3.42 -9.67 -8.47
C CYS A 321 -3.76 -10.47 -9.73
N ILE A 322 -4.86 -10.12 -10.39
CA ILE A 322 -5.25 -10.66 -11.70
C ILE A 322 -5.43 -9.47 -12.66
N VAL A 323 -4.60 -9.38 -13.69
CA VAL A 323 -4.71 -8.32 -14.70
C VAL A 323 -5.58 -8.82 -15.86
N LYS A 324 -6.66 -8.11 -16.16
CA LYS A 324 -7.64 -8.49 -17.19
C LYS A 324 -7.84 -7.41 -18.24
N ALA A 325 -7.95 -7.83 -19.49
CA ALA A 325 -8.25 -6.96 -20.62
C ALA A 325 -9.68 -6.43 -20.57
N MET A 326 -9.86 -5.12 -20.74
CA MET A 326 -11.16 -4.44 -20.87
C MET A 326 -11.59 -4.30 -22.33
N ARG A 327 -10.67 -4.48 -23.26
CA ARG A 327 -10.85 -4.41 -24.72
C ARG A 327 -9.72 -5.19 -25.39
N PRO A 328 -9.78 -5.46 -26.71
CA PRO A 328 -8.66 -6.05 -27.41
C PRO A 328 -7.37 -5.21 -27.24
N ILE A 329 -6.24 -5.90 -27.06
CA ILE A 329 -4.90 -5.31 -26.89
C ILE A 329 -3.99 -5.86 -27.98
N ALA A 330 -3.31 -4.98 -28.71
CA ALA A 330 -2.39 -5.40 -29.77
C ALA A 330 -1.00 -5.80 -29.22
N LEU A 331 -0.28 -6.62 -29.98
CA LEU A 331 1.16 -6.84 -29.75
C LEU A 331 1.90 -5.50 -29.71
N GLY A 332 2.66 -5.26 -28.64
CA GLY A 332 3.45 -4.05 -28.43
C GLY A 332 2.64 -2.85 -27.91
N GLU A 333 1.36 -3.02 -27.60
CA GLU A 333 0.55 -1.97 -26.96
C GLU A 333 0.93 -1.81 -25.48
N GLU A 334 0.96 -0.57 -24.98
CA GLU A 334 1.17 -0.28 -23.56
C GLU A 334 -0.06 -0.76 -22.77
N ILE A 335 0.18 -1.55 -21.73
CA ILE A 335 -0.84 -2.00 -20.79
C ILE A 335 -1.01 -0.91 -19.74
N SER A 336 -2.23 -0.40 -19.62
CA SER A 336 -2.58 0.72 -18.75
C SER A 336 -3.81 0.43 -17.91
N ILE A 337 -3.86 1.07 -16.73
CA ILE A 337 -4.94 0.94 -15.76
C ILE A 337 -5.41 2.33 -15.30
N ASP A 338 -6.61 2.42 -14.72
CA ASP A 338 -7.01 3.60 -13.98
C ASP A 338 -6.54 3.50 -12.52
N TYR A 339 -5.57 4.32 -12.10
CA TYR A 339 -5.05 4.31 -10.72
C TYR A 339 -6.11 4.66 -9.67
N LEU A 340 -7.18 5.34 -10.08
CA LEU A 340 -8.27 5.75 -9.21
C LEU A 340 -9.57 5.00 -9.56
N GLN A 341 -9.44 3.82 -10.18
CA GLN A 341 -10.59 3.01 -10.54
C GLN A 341 -11.46 2.74 -9.31
N SER A 342 -12.78 2.90 -9.48
CA SER A 342 -13.78 2.68 -8.43
C SER A 342 -13.66 3.58 -7.19
N ALA A 343 -12.76 4.57 -7.19
CA ALA A 343 -12.68 5.56 -6.13
C ALA A 343 -13.78 6.62 -6.30
N PRO A 344 -14.53 6.98 -5.23
CA PRO A 344 -15.68 7.90 -5.31
C PRO A 344 -15.24 9.37 -5.35
N PHE A 345 -14.25 9.70 -6.18
CA PHE A 345 -13.69 11.04 -6.33
C PHE A 345 -14.32 11.76 -7.53
N SER A 346 -14.64 13.04 -7.35
CA SER A 346 -15.00 13.94 -8.44
C SER A 346 -13.83 14.11 -9.42
N ALA A 347 -14.11 14.53 -10.66
CA ALA A 347 -13.07 14.78 -11.66
C ALA A 347 -11.95 15.71 -11.15
N LYS A 348 -12.32 16.76 -10.40
CA LYS A 348 -11.37 17.69 -9.80
C LYS A 348 -10.48 17.03 -8.75
N GLU A 349 -11.05 16.17 -7.90
CA GLU A 349 -10.30 15.42 -6.89
C GLU A 349 -9.38 14.40 -7.55
N ARG A 350 -9.87 13.68 -8.57
CA ARG A 350 -9.07 12.72 -9.34
C ARG A 350 -7.85 13.39 -9.94
N GLN A 351 -8.04 14.51 -10.61
CA GLN A 351 -6.94 15.27 -11.19
C GLN A 351 -5.96 15.75 -10.13
N ALA A 352 -6.44 16.30 -9.01
CA ALA A 352 -5.58 16.71 -7.92
C ALA A 352 -4.78 15.53 -7.32
N ILE A 353 -5.35 14.33 -7.23
CA ILE A 353 -4.66 13.14 -6.74
C ILE A 353 -3.61 12.67 -7.76
N LEU A 354 -3.97 12.58 -9.04
CA LEU A 354 -3.06 12.19 -10.12
C LEU A 354 -1.83 13.13 -10.18
N GLU A 355 -2.05 14.44 -10.07
CA GLU A 355 -0.98 15.43 -10.04
C GLU A 355 -0.14 15.36 -8.75
N ASN A 356 -0.79 15.33 -7.57
CA ASN A 356 -0.08 15.49 -6.30
C ASN A 356 0.49 14.20 -5.72
N GLN A 357 -0.08 13.04 -6.05
CA GLN A 357 0.38 11.73 -5.57
C GLN A 357 1.23 11.02 -6.61
N TYR A 358 0.79 11.03 -7.87
CA TYR A 358 1.42 10.25 -8.95
C TYR A 358 2.29 11.10 -9.88
N GLY A 359 2.27 12.43 -9.74
CA GLY A 359 3.04 13.33 -10.60
C GLY A 359 2.57 13.35 -12.05
N ILE A 360 1.32 12.95 -12.32
CA ILE A 360 0.75 12.90 -13.67
C ILE A 360 0.17 14.29 -14.00
N PRO A 361 0.65 14.96 -15.06
CA PRO A 361 0.14 16.27 -15.46
C PRO A 361 -1.34 16.26 -15.82
N SER A 362 -2.01 17.40 -15.58
CA SER A 362 -3.39 17.69 -15.97
C SER A 362 -3.75 17.23 -17.38
N GLU A 363 -2.88 17.54 -18.34
CA GLU A 363 -3.04 17.28 -19.78
C GLU A 363 -3.12 15.79 -20.13
N LEU A 364 -2.61 14.92 -19.25
CA LEU A 364 -2.60 13.46 -19.40
C LEU A 364 -3.64 12.75 -18.51
N SER A 365 -4.37 13.51 -17.68
CA SER A 365 -5.33 12.98 -16.69
C SER A 365 -6.80 13.05 -17.12
N CYS A 366 -7.08 13.79 -18.20
CA CYS A 366 -8.44 14.06 -18.68
C CYS A 366 -8.53 13.78 -20.18
N THR A 367 -9.07 12.63 -20.57
CA THR A 367 -9.65 12.40 -21.90
C THR A 367 -10.96 11.67 -21.78
#